data_AF-A0A2A4YD14-F1
#
_entry.id   AF-A0A2A4YD14-F1
#
_cell.length_a   1.000
_cell.length_b   1.000
_cell.length_c   1.000
_cell.angle_alpha   90.00
_cell.angle_beta   90.00
_cell.angle_gamma   90.00
#
_symmetry.space_group_name_H-M   'P 1'
#
loop_
_entity.id
_entity.type
_entity.pdbx_description
1 polymer ?
#
loop_
_entity_poly.entity_id
_entity_poly.type
_entity_poly.pdbx_seq_one_letter_code
_entity_poly.pdbx_strand_id
1 'polypeptide(L)'
;MKKYLFIIGCIAFGLSVNAELPEEIKTHTDAIETFMETYPDLGLVLKDDAALRKEIFSHHIEIRKLIANVLQSKSDRNLVFKWYRKHIKSYPSYFKHSYIDYNEYPYLPQLRFQIWTNLYECKIDETHKIKLVNRISARRAIANTIGFKKSNPLRKILIKHKRLFVENDRTTHQQRNNVLRLLDRTPSKLFKAESIRVRDFLGMQIYKDIKLAKRSGVNVFTNIGLSVLAHELNHTVDIEKITLGGDWTLDARKCYLLSRAAGDEVVFYEDTYKLNKKETMNLFLEKGYWDGNQANWERDWYKYWLSGNGKTHNLNWLRQAGPANKRGIPFFLKSPQEIIAGFANIYFEDSEKLLERAVKKFEKGLKEPINQFLLFAQIYSMGEKITRFYKKDLREYVNMEFVEISRDENGFVNLIETAERSYSFTLDKLGVVQEISVW
;
A
#
# COMPACT_ATOMS: atom_id res chain seq x y z
N MET A 1 -7.30 -4.18 76.32
CA MET A 1 -8.67 -3.82 75.87
C MET A 1 -8.57 -2.94 74.62
N LYS A 2 -9.27 -3.36 73.55
CA LYS A 2 -9.69 -2.64 72.33
C LYS A 2 -8.68 -1.73 71.59
N LYS A 3 -8.09 -2.29 70.52
CA LYS A 3 -7.59 -1.51 69.36
C LYS A 3 -8.79 -1.12 68.49
N TYR A 4 -9.01 0.17 68.27
CA TYR A 4 -9.97 0.67 67.29
C TYR A 4 -9.32 0.69 65.89
N LEU A 5 -9.94 -0.05 64.98
CA LEU A 5 -9.58 -0.12 63.56
C LEU A 5 -10.37 0.98 62.83
N PHE A 6 -9.70 2.01 62.33
CA PHE A 6 -10.32 3.03 61.47
C PHE A 6 -10.30 2.51 60.03
N ILE A 7 -11.44 2.00 59.56
CA ILE A 7 -11.67 1.70 58.14
C ILE A 7 -12.20 2.98 57.49
N ILE A 8 -11.35 3.68 56.74
CA ILE A 8 -11.79 4.73 55.83
C ILE A 8 -12.35 4.05 54.58
N GLY A 9 -13.68 3.96 54.52
CA GLY A 9 -14.40 3.55 53.32
C GLY A 9 -14.33 4.66 52.27
N CYS A 10 -13.46 4.51 51.27
CA CYS A 10 -13.54 5.28 50.05
C CYS A 10 -14.78 4.84 49.25
N ILE A 11 -15.91 5.52 49.50
CA ILE A 11 -17.09 5.45 48.63
C ILE A 11 -16.71 6.17 47.32
N ALA A 12 -16.35 5.39 46.30
CA ALA A 12 -16.23 5.88 44.94
C ALA A 12 -17.64 6.23 44.42
N PHE A 13 -18.06 7.48 44.61
CA PHE A 13 -19.20 8.05 43.89
C PHE A 13 -18.84 8.13 42.40
N GLY A 14 -19.16 7.06 41.68
CA GLY A 14 -19.11 7.00 40.22
C GLY A 14 -20.26 7.84 39.63
N LEU A 15 -20.17 9.16 39.73
CA LEU A 15 -20.95 10.04 38.88
C LEU A 15 -20.44 9.85 37.45
N SER A 16 -21.13 8.99 36.69
CA SER A 16 -21.01 8.93 35.23
C SER A 16 -21.57 10.23 34.67
N VAL A 17 -20.76 11.30 34.70
CA VAL A 17 -21.02 12.47 33.88
C VAL A 17 -21.09 11.95 32.44
N ASN A 18 -22.25 12.12 31.78
CA ASN A 18 -22.41 11.78 30.38
C ASN A 18 -21.44 12.67 29.59
N ALA A 19 -20.23 12.18 29.36
CA ALA A 19 -19.22 12.94 28.66
C ALA A 19 -19.75 13.28 27.26
N GLU A 20 -19.92 14.59 27.01
CA GLU A 20 -20.42 15.12 25.75
C GLU A 20 -19.31 15.20 24.71
N LEU A 21 -19.68 15.15 23.43
CA LEU A 21 -18.73 15.37 22.34
C LEU A 21 -18.15 16.80 22.45
N PRO A 22 -16.84 17.00 22.15
CA PRO A 22 -16.31 18.34 21.96
C PRO A 22 -17.16 19.14 20.97
N GLU A 23 -17.39 20.42 21.22
CA GLU A 23 -18.35 21.26 20.48
C GLU A 23 -18.03 21.30 18.97
N GLU A 24 -16.75 21.29 18.61
CA GLU A 24 -16.29 21.28 17.22
C GLU A 24 -16.66 19.97 16.50
N ILE A 25 -16.69 18.85 17.22
CA ILE A 25 -17.17 17.57 16.68
C ILE A 25 -18.69 17.57 16.63
N LYS A 26 -19.33 18.05 17.69
CA LYS A 26 -20.77 18.07 17.85
C LYS A 26 -21.45 18.80 16.69
N THR A 27 -20.93 19.97 16.33
CA THR A 27 -21.39 20.76 15.17
C THR A 27 -21.47 19.91 13.89
N HIS A 28 -20.44 19.11 13.61
CA HIS A 28 -20.42 18.26 12.42
C HIS A 28 -21.28 17.01 12.56
N THR A 29 -21.34 16.41 13.74
CA THR A 29 -22.18 15.22 13.95
C THR A 29 -23.66 15.54 13.88
N ASP A 30 -24.08 16.70 14.40
CA ASP A 30 -25.47 17.14 14.40
C ASP A 30 -25.93 17.50 12.98
N ALA A 31 -25.06 18.14 12.18
CA ALA A 31 -25.32 18.39 10.77
C ALA A 31 -25.50 17.07 9.99
N ILE A 32 -24.63 16.08 10.24
CA ILE A 32 -24.74 14.76 9.60
C ILE A 32 -26.06 14.08 9.96
N GLU A 33 -26.44 14.02 11.24
CA GLU A 33 -27.73 13.41 11.64
C GLU A 33 -28.92 14.16 11.04
N THR A 34 -28.86 15.48 10.98
CA THR A 34 -29.89 16.31 10.31
C THR A 34 -30.05 15.90 8.84
N PHE A 35 -28.96 15.68 8.10
CA PHE A 35 -29.05 15.17 6.72
C PHE A 35 -29.67 13.77 6.66
N MET A 36 -29.30 12.87 7.57
CA MET A 36 -29.84 11.52 7.58
C MET A 36 -31.34 11.49 7.88
N GLU A 37 -31.81 12.36 8.78
CA GLU A 37 -33.23 12.48 9.15
C GLU A 37 -34.06 13.15 8.05
N THR A 38 -33.50 14.18 7.41
CA THR A 38 -34.15 14.94 6.34
C THR A 38 -34.28 14.10 5.05
N TYR A 39 -33.27 13.29 4.74
CA TYR A 39 -33.18 12.54 3.48
C TYR A 39 -33.20 11.02 3.73
N PRO A 40 -34.39 10.42 3.92
CA PRO A 40 -34.51 8.98 4.17
C PRO A 40 -33.97 8.13 3.03
N ASP A 41 -33.99 8.63 1.78
CA ASP A 41 -33.30 8.04 0.61
C ASP A 41 -32.06 8.85 0.23
N LEU A 42 -31.12 8.95 1.16
CA LEU A 42 -29.87 9.69 0.97
C LEU A 42 -29.13 9.27 -0.31
N GLY A 43 -29.22 7.99 -0.72
CA GLY A 43 -28.53 7.50 -1.90
C GLY A 43 -28.95 8.21 -3.19
N LEU A 44 -30.26 8.35 -3.41
CA LEU A 44 -30.79 9.08 -4.57
C LEU A 44 -30.53 10.59 -4.45
N VAL A 45 -30.70 11.17 -3.27
CA VAL A 45 -30.47 12.62 -3.11
C VAL A 45 -29.01 12.98 -3.39
N LEU A 46 -28.04 12.18 -2.92
CA LEU A 46 -26.63 12.42 -3.22
C LEU A 46 -26.29 12.29 -4.70
N LYS A 47 -27.05 11.50 -5.47
CA LYS A 47 -26.88 11.38 -6.91
C LYS A 47 -27.20 12.70 -7.61
N ASP A 48 -28.30 13.33 -7.22
CA ASP A 48 -28.85 14.49 -7.94
C ASP A 48 -28.38 15.83 -7.36
N ASP A 49 -28.01 15.89 -6.07
CA ASP A 49 -27.58 17.11 -5.40
C ASP A 49 -26.06 17.14 -5.14
N ALA A 50 -25.34 17.88 -5.97
CA ALA A 50 -23.90 18.08 -5.83
C ALA A 50 -23.49 18.91 -4.62
N ALA A 51 -24.33 19.85 -4.19
CA ALA A 51 -24.03 20.72 -3.05
C ALA A 51 -24.15 19.93 -1.75
N LEU A 52 -25.27 19.23 -1.55
CA LEU A 52 -25.47 18.33 -0.40
C LEU A 52 -24.38 17.27 -0.34
N ARG A 53 -24.04 16.67 -1.49
CA ARG A 53 -22.95 15.70 -1.58
C ARG A 53 -21.62 16.28 -1.12
N LYS A 54 -21.25 17.48 -1.57
CA LYS A 54 -20.02 18.14 -1.12
C LYS A 54 -20.06 18.40 0.39
N GLU A 55 -21.21 18.83 0.91
CA GLU A 55 -21.39 19.19 2.31
C GLU A 55 -21.26 17.99 3.27
N ILE A 56 -22.01 16.91 3.04
CA ILE A 56 -21.95 15.72 3.91
C ILE A 56 -20.55 15.10 3.94
N PHE A 57 -19.86 15.04 2.80
CA PHE A 57 -18.49 14.55 2.75
C PHE A 57 -17.52 15.50 3.48
N SER A 58 -17.73 16.81 3.38
CA SER A 58 -16.91 17.80 4.07
C SER A 58 -16.99 17.63 5.59
N HIS A 59 -18.18 17.41 6.16
CA HIS A 59 -18.32 17.14 7.60
C HIS A 59 -17.54 15.91 8.05
N HIS A 60 -17.60 14.80 7.30
CA HIS A 60 -16.78 13.63 7.62
C HIS A 60 -15.28 13.88 7.47
N ILE A 61 -14.85 14.69 6.51
CA ILE A 61 -13.44 15.07 6.34
C ILE A 61 -12.98 15.94 7.51
N GLU A 62 -13.79 16.90 7.96
CA GLU A 62 -13.46 17.76 9.10
C GLU A 62 -13.39 16.96 10.41
N ILE A 63 -14.37 16.09 10.70
CA ILE A 63 -14.29 15.17 11.86
C ILE A 63 -12.98 14.38 11.84
N ARG A 64 -12.55 13.91 10.67
CA ARG A 64 -11.28 13.18 10.53
C ARG A 64 -10.07 14.06 10.82
N LYS A 65 -10.02 15.28 10.28
CA LYS A 65 -8.94 16.24 10.56
C LYS A 65 -8.86 16.54 12.06
N LEU A 66 -10.01 16.72 12.71
CA LEU A 66 -10.08 16.90 14.15
C LEU A 66 -9.56 15.66 14.90
N ILE A 67 -9.94 14.44 14.49
CA ILE A 67 -9.37 13.19 15.07
C ILE A 67 -7.85 13.14 14.94
N ALA A 68 -7.29 13.55 13.79
CA ALA A 68 -5.87 13.45 13.51
C ALA A 68 -5.03 14.52 14.23
N ASN A 69 -5.54 15.75 14.31
CA ASN A 69 -4.76 16.92 14.71
C ASN A 69 -5.14 17.46 16.09
N VAL A 70 -6.42 17.40 16.46
CA VAL A 70 -6.96 18.09 17.64
C VAL A 70 -7.28 17.12 18.78
N LEU A 71 -7.96 16.01 18.49
CA LEU A 71 -8.41 15.05 19.49
C LEU A 71 -7.28 14.11 19.90
N GLN A 72 -6.34 14.61 20.69
CA GLN A 72 -5.21 13.82 21.19
C GLN A 72 -5.60 12.90 22.35
N SER A 73 -6.68 13.23 23.08
CA SER A 73 -7.11 12.44 24.23
C SER A 73 -7.80 11.13 23.82
N LYS A 74 -7.53 10.06 24.58
CA LYS A 74 -8.21 8.76 24.40
C LYS A 74 -9.72 8.87 24.69
N SER A 75 -10.13 9.79 25.55
CA SER A 75 -11.53 9.99 25.94
C SER A 75 -12.34 10.54 24.77
N ASP A 76 -11.88 11.63 24.16
CA ASP A 76 -12.63 12.32 23.11
C ASP A 76 -12.77 11.44 21.88
N ARG A 77 -11.68 10.78 21.46
CA ARG A 77 -11.74 9.81 20.35
C ARG A 77 -12.66 8.62 20.66
N ASN A 78 -12.82 8.24 21.93
CA ASN A 78 -13.80 7.22 22.31
C ASN A 78 -15.24 7.73 22.19
N LEU A 79 -15.50 9.01 22.42
CA LEU A 79 -16.82 9.61 22.19
C LEU A 79 -17.14 9.63 20.70
N VAL A 80 -16.21 10.09 19.85
CA VAL A 80 -16.40 10.06 18.39
C VAL A 80 -16.59 8.63 17.88
N PHE A 81 -15.83 7.67 18.41
CA PHE A 81 -16.03 6.24 18.11
C PHE A 81 -17.43 5.75 18.50
N LYS A 82 -17.92 6.08 19.70
CA LYS A 82 -19.26 5.72 20.15
C LYS A 82 -20.33 6.33 19.25
N TRP A 83 -20.15 7.58 18.83
CA TRP A 83 -21.04 8.26 17.89
C TRP A 83 -21.11 7.53 16.55
N TYR A 84 -19.98 7.27 15.88
CA TYR A 84 -19.98 6.53 14.61
C TYR A 84 -20.61 5.13 14.75
N ARG A 85 -20.42 4.45 15.89
CA ARG A 85 -21.09 3.17 16.16
C ARG A 85 -22.61 3.30 16.24
N LYS A 86 -23.11 4.34 16.90
CA LYS A 86 -24.54 4.65 16.97
C LYS A 86 -25.07 4.97 15.57
N HIS A 87 -24.40 5.87 14.85
CA HIS A 87 -24.75 6.28 13.49
C HIS A 87 -24.87 5.08 12.52
N ILE A 88 -23.86 4.21 12.46
CA ILE A 88 -23.90 2.99 11.62
C ILE A 88 -25.01 2.02 12.06
N LYS A 89 -25.35 1.98 13.35
CA LYS A 89 -26.45 1.16 13.87
C LYS A 89 -27.81 1.73 13.49
N SER A 90 -27.96 3.05 13.43
CA SER A 90 -29.19 3.75 13.03
C SER A 90 -29.46 3.59 11.53
N TYR A 91 -28.42 3.59 10.69
CA TYR A 91 -28.56 3.48 9.23
C TYR A 91 -27.83 2.23 8.67
N PRO A 92 -28.24 1.01 9.06
CA PRO A 92 -27.50 -0.21 8.74
C PRO A 92 -27.55 -0.57 7.25
N SER A 93 -28.63 -0.23 6.53
CA SER A 93 -28.75 -0.43 5.09
C SER A 93 -27.66 0.31 4.30
N TYR A 94 -27.28 1.50 4.78
CA TYR A 94 -26.27 2.34 4.16
C TYR A 94 -24.85 2.00 4.59
N PHE A 95 -24.64 1.73 5.88
CA PHE A 95 -23.29 1.75 6.44
C PHE A 95 -22.79 0.41 6.98
N LYS A 96 -23.59 -0.66 7.00
CA LYS A 96 -23.03 -2.00 7.20
C LYS A 96 -22.49 -2.58 5.90
N HIS A 97 -21.69 -3.63 6.05
CA HIS A 97 -21.14 -4.40 4.96
C HIS A 97 -22.27 -5.16 4.26
N SER A 98 -22.57 -4.70 3.06
CA SER A 98 -23.61 -5.18 2.16
C SER A 98 -23.28 -4.71 0.74
N TYR A 99 -23.86 -5.36 -0.26
CA TYR A 99 -23.82 -4.85 -1.62
C TYR A 99 -24.71 -3.61 -1.74
N ILE A 100 -24.20 -2.58 -2.43
CA ILE A 100 -24.93 -1.38 -2.82
C ILE A 100 -24.70 -1.20 -4.32
N ASP A 101 -25.74 -1.15 -5.14
CA ASP A 101 -25.56 -0.87 -6.56
C ASP A 101 -25.09 0.58 -6.75
N TYR A 102 -23.87 0.77 -7.24
CA TYR A 102 -23.35 2.11 -7.47
C TYR A 102 -23.93 2.76 -8.73
N ASN A 103 -24.63 2.03 -9.60
CA ASN A 103 -25.33 2.66 -10.73
C ASN A 103 -26.57 3.41 -10.23
N GLU A 104 -27.23 2.86 -9.21
CA GLU A 104 -28.38 3.47 -8.55
C GLU A 104 -27.93 4.49 -7.49
N TYR A 105 -26.97 4.12 -6.63
CA TYR A 105 -26.48 4.91 -5.50
C TYR A 105 -24.97 5.20 -5.60
N PRO A 106 -24.52 6.01 -6.57
CA PRO A 106 -23.11 6.15 -6.95
C PRO A 106 -22.16 6.64 -5.84
N TYR A 107 -22.70 7.39 -4.89
CA TYR A 107 -21.92 8.06 -3.86
C TYR A 107 -21.99 7.34 -2.51
N LEU A 108 -22.96 6.45 -2.32
CA LEU A 108 -23.18 5.77 -1.05
C LEU A 108 -22.05 4.79 -0.67
N PRO A 109 -21.48 3.97 -1.58
CA PRO A 109 -20.30 3.16 -1.27
C PRO A 109 -19.08 4.00 -0.85
N GLN A 110 -18.93 5.19 -1.42
CA GLN A 110 -17.83 6.11 -1.11
C GLN A 110 -18.02 6.79 0.25
N LEU A 111 -19.26 7.18 0.58
CA LEU A 111 -19.61 7.73 1.88
C LEU A 111 -19.39 6.69 2.99
N ARG A 112 -19.86 5.45 2.76
CA ARG A 112 -19.60 4.32 3.66
C ARG A 112 -18.11 4.08 3.87
N PHE A 113 -17.29 4.15 2.82
CA PHE A 113 -15.84 4.06 2.93
C PHE A 113 -15.26 5.16 3.85
N GLN A 114 -15.68 6.41 3.67
CA GLN A 114 -15.21 7.52 4.49
C GLN A 114 -15.58 7.32 5.97
N ILE A 115 -16.82 6.90 6.24
CA ILE A 115 -17.31 6.60 7.59
C ILE A 115 -16.51 5.47 8.24
N TRP A 116 -16.26 4.37 7.53
CA TRP A 116 -15.48 3.25 8.05
C TRP A 116 -14.03 3.65 8.35
N THR A 117 -13.45 4.50 7.51
CA THR A 117 -12.11 5.05 7.71
C THR A 117 -12.06 5.90 8.97
N ASN A 118 -13.03 6.80 9.16
CA ASN A 118 -13.10 7.65 10.36
C ASN A 118 -13.31 6.82 11.64
N LEU A 119 -14.21 5.82 11.60
CA LEU A 119 -14.41 4.88 12.70
C LEU A 119 -13.12 4.12 13.07
N TYR A 120 -12.36 3.68 12.05
CA TYR A 120 -11.08 3.01 12.23
C TYR A 120 -10.04 3.93 12.88
N GLU A 121 -9.94 5.18 12.42
CA GLU A 121 -9.00 6.18 12.92
C GLU A 121 -9.30 6.64 14.35
N CYS A 122 -10.56 6.60 14.81
CA CYS A 122 -10.90 6.91 16.20
C CYS A 122 -10.18 6.01 17.23
N LYS A 123 -9.77 4.79 16.85
CA LYS A 123 -9.22 3.81 17.80
C LYS A 123 -7.80 3.37 17.51
N ILE A 124 -7.26 3.73 16.36
CA ILE A 124 -5.97 3.24 15.91
C ILE A 124 -5.09 4.44 15.66
N ASP A 125 -4.42 4.85 16.72
CA ASP A 125 -3.27 5.72 16.62
C ASP A 125 -2.01 4.86 16.73
N GLU A 126 -1.25 4.81 15.63
CA GLU A 126 0.05 4.15 15.62
C GLU A 126 1.20 5.17 15.69
N THR A 127 0.90 6.48 15.48
CA THR A 127 1.87 7.58 15.49
C THR A 127 2.06 8.19 16.88
N HIS A 128 1.03 8.15 17.72
CA HIS A 128 1.10 8.61 19.10
C HIS A 128 1.44 7.45 20.02
N LYS A 129 2.40 7.66 20.94
CA LYS A 129 2.93 6.72 21.95
C LYS A 129 1.89 6.19 22.95
N ILE A 130 0.60 6.37 22.67
CA ILE A 130 -0.50 5.78 23.42
C ILE A 130 -0.51 4.27 23.08
N LYS A 131 0.15 3.48 23.92
CA LYS A 131 0.00 2.02 23.98
C LYS A 131 -1.46 1.72 24.32
N LEU A 132 -2.33 1.67 23.31
CA LEU A 132 -3.70 1.19 23.47
C LEU A 132 -3.64 -0.30 23.83
N VAL A 133 -3.77 -0.59 25.12
CA VAL A 133 -3.76 -1.93 25.76
C VAL A 133 -4.86 -2.86 25.21
N ASN A 134 -5.68 -2.43 24.24
CA ASN A 134 -6.71 -3.29 23.66
C ASN A 134 -6.98 -3.06 22.16
N ARG A 135 -5.92 -2.95 21.33
CA ARG A 135 -6.07 -2.80 19.87
C ARG A 135 -6.89 -3.93 19.22
N ILE A 136 -6.84 -5.14 19.76
CA ILE A 136 -7.63 -6.27 19.25
C ILE A 136 -9.12 -6.10 19.54
N SER A 137 -9.52 -5.70 20.76
CA SER A 137 -10.95 -5.47 21.06
C SER A 137 -11.51 -4.29 20.27
N ALA A 138 -10.72 -3.23 20.06
CA ALA A 138 -11.11 -2.11 19.21
C ALA A 138 -11.41 -2.57 17.78
N ARG A 139 -10.53 -3.37 17.16
CA ARG A 139 -10.75 -3.93 15.83
C ARG A 139 -11.93 -4.90 15.76
N ARG A 140 -12.15 -5.69 16.82
CA ARG A 140 -13.37 -6.53 16.94
C ARG A 140 -14.64 -5.68 17.02
N ALA A 141 -14.60 -4.57 17.75
CA ALA A 141 -15.72 -3.65 17.87
C ALA A 141 -15.99 -2.93 16.53
N ILE A 142 -14.96 -2.51 15.81
CA ILE A 142 -15.07 -1.98 14.44
C ILE A 142 -15.72 -3.03 13.54
N ALA A 143 -15.16 -4.24 13.49
CA ALA A 143 -15.67 -5.34 12.66
C ALA A 143 -17.15 -5.67 12.96
N ASN A 144 -17.54 -5.69 14.23
CA ASN A 144 -18.94 -5.90 14.63
C ASN A 144 -19.84 -4.75 14.19
N THR A 145 -19.36 -3.51 14.30
CA THR A 145 -20.13 -2.30 13.95
C THR A 145 -20.41 -2.25 12.45
N ILE A 146 -19.39 -2.47 11.63
CA ILE A 146 -19.53 -2.44 10.16
C ILE A 146 -20.11 -3.74 9.58
N GLY A 147 -20.44 -4.74 10.40
CA GLY A 147 -21.12 -5.96 9.94
C GLY A 147 -20.23 -7.07 9.38
N PHE A 148 -18.91 -7.05 9.64
CA PHE A 148 -18.03 -8.17 9.27
C PHE A 148 -18.32 -9.41 10.13
N LYS A 149 -19.05 -10.36 9.54
CA LYS A 149 -19.39 -11.67 10.11
C LYS A 149 -18.13 -12.42 10.59
N LYS A 150 -18.27 -13.28 11.61
CA LYS A 150 -17.14 -14.05 12.18
C LYS A 150 -16.43 -14.94 11.14
N SER A 151 -17.18 -15.51 10.20
CA SER A 151 -16.68 -16.34 9.10
C SER A 151 -16.11 -15.56 7.92
N ASN A 152 -16.33 -14.23 7.85
CA ASN A 152 -15.88 -13.43 6.72
C ASN A 152 -14.36 -13.14 6.83
N PRO A 153 -13.53 -13.48 5.82
CA PRO A 153 -12.09 -13.23 5.86
C PRO A 153 -11.73 -11.75 6.06
N LEU A 154 -12.59 -10.80 5.65
CA LEU A 154 -12.41 -9.37 5.90
C LEU A 154 -12.25 -9.05 7.39
N ARG A 155 -12.95 -9.79 8.26
CA ARG A 155 -12.81 -9.67 9.71
C ARG A 155 -11.40 -10.05 10.17
N LYS A 156 -10.85 -11.13 9.61
CA LYS A 156 -9.49 -11.59 9.94
C LYS A 156 -8.45 -10.61 9.43
N ILE A 157 -8.61 -10.08 8.21
CA ILE A 157 -7.74 -9.03 7.65
C ILE A 157 -7.68 -7.82 8.59
N LEU A 158 -8.84 -7.35 9.05
CA LEU A 158 -8.91 -6.24 9.99
C LEU A 158 -8.23 -6.58 11.33
N ILE A 159 -8.61 -7.68 11.98
CA ILE A 159 -8.14 -7.97 13.34
C ILE A 159 -6.66 -8.39 13.38
N LYS A 160 -6.26 -9.35 12.52
CA LYS A 160 -4.93 -9.97 12.50
C LYS A 160 -3.92 -9.06 11.80
N HIS A 161 -4.24 -8.61 10.59
CA HIS A 161 -3.33 -7.80 9.77
C HIS A 161 -3.49 -6.31 9.97
N LYS A 162 -4.39 -5.86 10.86
CA LYS A 162 -4.52 -4.43 11.19
C LYS A 162 -4.83 -3.59 9.94
N ARG A 163 -5.56 -4.16 8.98
CA ARG A 163 -5.84 -3.53 7.69
C ARG A 163 -7.33 -3.44 7.45
N LEU A 164 -7.83 -2.24 7.22
CA LEU A 164 -9.22 -2.04 6.81
C LEU A 164 -9.35 -2.36 5.32
N PHE A 165 -9.95 -3.50 5.00
CA PHE A 165 -10.27 -3.88 3.63
C PHE A 165 -11.66 -3.38 3.28
N VAL A 166 -11.76 -2.45 2.33
CA VAL A 166 -13.03 -1.83 1.95
C VAL A 166 -13.40 -2.23 0.53
N GLU A 167 -14.55 -2.87 0.44
CA GLU A 167 -15.13 -3.37 -0.78
C GLU A 167 -16.66 -3.39 -0.61
N ASN A 168 -17.38 -3.40 -1.74
CA ASN A 168 -18.83 -3.21 -1.77
C ASN A 168 -19.59 -4.55 -1.80
N ASP A 169 -19.16 -5.52 -0.98
CA ASP A 169 -19.63 -6.91 -0.99
C ASP A 169 -19.63 -7.59 -2.37
N ARG A 170 -18.69 -7.19 -3.24
CA ARG A 170 -18.54 -7.74 -4.59
C ARG A 170 -17.37 -8.72 -4.70
N THR A 171 -16.47 -8.72 -3.71
CA THR A 171 -15.38 -9.70 -3.68
C THR A 171 -15.91 -11.09 -3.31
N THR A 172 -15.49 -12.11 -4.06
CA THR A 172 -15.85 -13.49 -3.73
C THR A 172 -15.16 -13.95 -2.44
N HIS A 173 -15.69 -14.99 -1.80
CA HIS A 173 -15.04 -15.59 -0.64
C HIS A 173 -13.59 -16.05 -0.96
N GLN A 174 -13.37 -16.58 -2.16
CA GLN A 174 -12.04 -16.98 -2.63
C GLN A 174 -11.09 -15.78 -2.77
N GLN A 175 -11.52 -14.68 -3.40
CA GLN A 175 -10.71 -13.46 -3.51
C GLN A 175 -10.32 -12.93 -2.12
N ARG A 176 -11.27 -12.87 -1.19
CA ARG A 176 -11.01 -12.44 0.21
C ARG A 176 -10.02 -13.36 0.92
N ASN A 177 -10.11 -14.67 0.71
CA ASN A 177 -9.15 -15.63 1.25
C ASN A 177 -7.76 -15.49 0.61
N ASN A 178 -7.68 -15.18 -0.68
CA ASN A 178 -6.41 -14.94 -1.36
C ASN A 178 -5.70 -13.71 -0.80
N VAL A 179 -6.44 -12.62 -0.56
CA VAL A 179 -5.93 -11.43 0.14
C VAL A 179 -5.38 -11.81 1.52
N LEU A 180 -6.18 -12.52 2.33
CA LEU A 180 -5.78 -12.94 3.67
C LEU A 180 -4.51 -13.80 3.64
N ARG A 181 -4.46 -14.77 2.71
CA ARG A 181 -3.31 -15.67 2.50
C ARG A 181 -2.04 -14.93 2.09
N LEU A 182 -2.15 -13.91 1.23
CA LEU A 182 -1.02 -13.07 0.89
C LEU A 182 -0.50 -12.35 2.13
N LEU A 183 -1.40 -11.68 2.86
CA LEU A 183 -1.05 -10.93 4.07
C LEU A 183 -0.46 -11.82 5.18
N ASP A 184 -0.87 -13.09 5.26
CA ASP A 184 -0.32 -14.12 6.14
C ASP A 184 1.11 -14.51 5.79
N ARG A 185 1.47 -14.44 4.52
CA ARG A 185 2.77 -14.89 4.00
C ARG A 185 3.76 -13.75 3.78
N THR A 186 3.28 -12.52 3.76
CA THR A 186 4.14 -11.34 3.67
C THR A 186 4.46 -10.76 5.05
N PRO A 187 5.67 -10.23 5.29
CA PRO A 187 6.00 -9.61 6.56
C PRO A 187 5.12 -8.38 6.83
N SER A 188 4.30 -8.43 7.89
CA SER A 188 3.34 -7.34 8.16
C SER A 188 3.99 -5.99 8.44
N LYS A 189 5.26 -6.00 8.89
CA LYS A 189 6.07 -4.81 9.19
C LYS A 189 6.56 -4.10 7.93
N LEU A 190 6.61 -4.80 6.79
CA LEU A 190 7.15 -4.28 5.54
C LEU A 190 6.27 -3.20 4.92
N PHE A 191 4.95 -3.26 5.11
CA PHE A 191 4.01 -2.33 4.44
C PHE A 191 3.41 -1.33 5.42
N LYS A 192 3.48 -0.03 5.08
CA LYS A 192 2.81 1.07 5.80
C LYS A 192 1.30 1.13 5.53
N ALA A 193 0.78 0.45 4.50
CA ALA A 193 -0.65 0.48 4.16
C ALA A 193 -1.52 -0.05 5.31
N GLU A 194 -2.43 0.80 5.81
CA GLU A 194 -3.43 0.47 6.82
C GLU A 194 -4.83 0.21 6.23
N SER A 195 -5.05 0.58 4.96
CA SER A 195 -6.29 0.30 4.23
C SER A 195 -6.02 -0.26 2.84
N ILE A 196 -6.89 -1.18 2.41
CA ILE A 196 -6.89 -1.75 1.06
C ILE A 196 -8.29 -1.51 0.50
N ARG A 197 -8.39 -0.85 -0.65
CA ARG A 197 -9.67 -0.53 -1.28
C ARG A 197 -9.80 -1.22 -2.62
N VAL A 198 -10.94 -1.84 -2.88
CA VAL A 198 -11.26 -2.30 -4.24
C VAL A 198 -11.95 -1.17 -4.98
N ARG A 199 -11.15 -0.29 -5.60
CA ARG A 199 -11.60 1.00 -6.15
C ARG A 199 -12.79 0.86 -7.07
N ASP A 200 -12.75 -0.13 -7.95
CA ASP A 200 -13.75 -0.32 -9.00
C ASP A 200 -15.10 -0.79 -8.44
N PHE A 201 -15.09 -1.47 -7.29
CA PHE A 201 -16.33 -1.87 -6.60
C PHE A 201 -17.00 -0.70 -5.87
N LEU A 202 -16.33 0.43 -5.75
CA LEU A 202 -16.83 1.65 -5.09
C LEU A 202 -17.32 2.71 -6.09
N GLY A 203 -17.28 2.47 -7.40
CA GLY A 203 -17.68 3.46 -8.42
C GLY A 203 -16.72 4.65 -8.57
N MET A 204 -15.55 4.61 -7.93
CA MET A 204 -14.59 5.73 -7.83
C MET A 204 -13.89 6.12 -9.16
N GLN A 205 -14.16 5.44 -10.26
CA GLN A 205 -13.67 5.87 -11.58
C GLN A 205 -14.60 6.89 -12.24
N ILE A 206 -15.88 6.91 -11.84
CA ILE A 206 -16.93 7.66 -12.52
C ILE A 206 -17.04 9.09 -11.96
N TYR A 207 -16.64 9.31 -10.70
CA TYR A 207 -16.88 10.57 -10.00
C TYR A 207 -15.59 11.16 -9.41
N LYS A 208 -15.16 12.31 -9.95
CA LYS A 208 -13.91 13.02 -9.59
C LYS A 208 -14.12 14.17 -8.59
N ASP A 209 -15.37 14.52 -8.32
CA ASP A 209 -15.78 15.68 -7.54
C ASP A 209 -15.69 15.45 -6.02
N ILE A 210 -15.62 14.19 -5.57
CA ILE A 210 -15.41 13.86 -4.16
C ILE A 210 -13.94 13.60 -3.86
N LYS A 211 -13.44 14.32 -2.85
CA LYS A 211 -12.15 14.02 -2.21
C LYS A 211 -12.39 13.13 -1.00
N LEU A 212 -12.01 11.86 -1.10
CA LEU A 212 -11.96 10.98 0.06
C LEU A 212 -10.68 11.26 0.86
N ALA A 213 -10.81 11.46 2.16
CA ALA A 213 -9.66 11.58 3.04
C ALA A 213 -9.04 10.18 3.25
N LYS A 214 -7.70 10.11 3.25
CA LYS A 214 -6.97 8.84 3.22
C LYS A 214 -5.87 8.83 4.29
N ARG A 215 -5.77 7.73 5.03
CA ARG A 215 -4.51 7.29 5.66
C ARG A 215 -3.64 6.57 4.64
N SER A 216 -2.47 6.08 5.06
CA SER A 216 -1.69 5.16 4.23
C SER A 216 -2.58 4.01 3.75
N GLY A 217 -2.74 3.89 2.44
CA GLY A 217 -3.70 2.96 1.87
C GLY A 217 -3.53 2.81 0.38
N VAL A 218 -3.92 1.66 -0.12
CA VAL A 218 -3.66 1.23 -1.50
C VAL A 218 -4.96 0.91 -2.21
N ASN A 219 -4.95 1.01 -3.54
CA ASN A 219 -6.12 0.76 -4.36
C ASN A 219 -5.88 -0.48 -5.22
N VAL A 220 -6.65 -1.53 -5.01
CA VAL A 220 -6.73 -2.64 -5.96
C VAL A 220 -7.94 -2.45 -6.90
N PHE A 221 -7.90 -3.15 -8.03
CA PHE A 221 -8.89 -3.07 -9.12
C PHE A 221 -9.75 -4.35 -9.18
N THR A 222 -10.77 -4.40 -10.04
CA THR A 222 -11.71 -5.56 -10.17
C THR A 222 -11.00 -6.89 -10.33
N ASN A 223 -9.88 -6.90 -11.06
CA ASN A 223 -8.95 -8.02 -11.12
C ASN A 223 -8.08 -8.01 -9.87
N ILE A 224 -8.66 -8.37 -8.71
CA ILE A 224 -7.88 -8.64 -7.50
C ILE A 224 -7.13 -9.96 -7.68
N GLY A 225 -6.18 -9.96 -8.60
CA GLY A 225 -5.12 -10.93 -8.68
C GLY A 225 -4.13 -10.67 -7.54
N LEU A 226 -3.50 -11.75 -7.07
CA LEU A 226 -2.49 -11.66 -6.03
C LEU A 226 -1.32 -10.75 -6.41
N SER A 227 -0.91 -10.78 -7.69
CA SER A 227 0.12 -9.90 -8.22
C SER A 227 -0.28 -8.44 -8.08
N VAL A 228 -1.49 -8.07 -8.49
CA VAL A 228 -2.02 -6.70 -8.35
C VAL A 228 -2.01 -6.25 -6.88
N LEU A 229 -2.48 -7.07 -5.95
CA LEU A 229 -2.42 -6.70 -4.53
C LEU A 229 -0.98 -6.56 -4.03
N ALA A 230 -0.08 -7.47 -4.41
CA ALA A 230 1.32 -7.38 -4.05
C ALA A 230 1.94 -6.07 -4.58
N HIS A 231 1.70 -5.72 -5.85
CA HIS A 231 2.12 -4.45 -6.45
C HIS A 231 1.64 -3.26 -5.62
N GLU A 232 0.34 -3.21 -5.35
CA GLU A 232 -0.27 -2.10 -4.62
C GLU A 232 0.28 -1.97 -3.20
N LEU A 233 0.46 -3.07 -2.47
CA LEU A 233 1.10 -3.04 -1.15
C LEU A 233 2.55 -2.55 -1.21
N ASN A 234 3.27 -2.89 -2.28
CA ASN A 234 4.67 -2.52 -2.45
C ASN A 234 4.91 -1.03 -2.74
N HIS A 235 3.87 -0.28 -3.11
CA HIS A 235 3.90 1.20 -3.08
C HIS A 235 4.08 1.77 -1.67
N THR A 236 3.86 0.95 -0.63
CA THR A 236 3.92 1.37 0.79
C THR A 236 5.04 0.73 1.58
N VAL A 237 6.05 0.18 0.89
CA VAL A 237 7.22 -0.42 1.55
C VAL A 237 7.84 0.59 2.52
N ASP A 238 7.98 0.16 3.78
CA ASP A 238 8.50 0.95 4.88
C ASP A 238 10.02 0.93 4.88
N ILE A 239 10.62 1.94 4.25
CA ILE A 239 12.06 2.04 4.06
C ILE A 239 12.85 2.11 5.37
N GLU A 240 12.25 2.60 6.46
CA GLU A 240 12.91 2.72 7.77
C GLU A 240 13.13 1.37 8.44
N LYS A 241 12.50 0.30 7.93
CA LYS A 241 12.56 -1.05 8.51
C LYS A 241 13.37 -2.04 7.67
N ILE A 242 14.10 -1.54 6.67
CA ILE A 242 14.85 -2.36 5.73
C ILE A 242 16.33 -2.06 5.89
N THR A 243 17.12 -3.11 6.12
CA THR A 243 18.57 -3.04 5.97
C THR A 243 18.90 -3.34 4.52
N LEU A 244 19.48 -2.39 3.78
CA LEU A 244 19.80 -2.57 2.35
C LEU A 244 21.25 -2.96 2.07
N GLY A 245 22.11 -2.95 3.09
CA GLY A 245 23.55 -2.96 2.93
C GLY A 245 24.09 -1.58 2.54
N GLY A 246 25.29 -1.25 3.02
CA GLY A 246 25.91 0.08 2.90
C GLY A 246 25.06 1.22 3.47
N ASP A 247 25.39 2.45 3.07
CA ASP A 247 24.68 3.68 3.47
C ASP A 247 23.54 4.04 2.51
N TRP A 248 22.95 3.03 1.86
CA TRP A 248 21.91 3.23 0.85
C TRP A 248 20.54 3.52 1.47
N THR A 249 19.85 4.55 0.96
CA THR A 249 18.39 4.60 1.04
C THR A 249 17.76 3.73 -0.05
N LEU A 250 16.52 3.26 0.15
CA LEU A 250 15.81 2.48 -0.89
C LEU A 250 15.63 3.28 -2.17
N ASP A 251 15.35 4.59 -2.05
CA ASP A 251 15.13 5.46 -3.19
C ASP A 251 16.42 5.66 -3.99
N ALA A 252 17.55 5.90 -3.32
CA ALA A 252 18.84 6.00 -3.98
C ALA A 252 19.24 4.67 -4.63
N ARG A 253 19.10 3.54 -3.91
CA ARG A 253 19.51 2.23 -4.42
C ARG A 253 18.75 1.81 -5.67
N LYS A 254 17.42 1.93 -5.67
CA LYS A 254 16.62 1.54 -6.84
C LYS A 254 16.89 2.45 -8.06
N CYS A 255 17.15 3.74 -7.83
CA CYS A 255 17.47 4.70 -8.88
C CYS A 255 18.89 4.46 -9.43
N TYR A 256 19.85 4.12 -8.58
CA TYR A 256 21.20 3.70 -8.98
C TYR A 256 21.17 2.46 -9.88
N LEU A 257 20.39 1.43 -9.53
CA LEU A 257 20.25 0.26 -10.41
C LEU A 257 19.59 0.62 -11.75
N LEU A 258 18.62 1.54 -11.73
CA LEU A 258 17.97 2.01 -12.96
C LEU A 258 18.94 2.81 -13.84
N SER A 259 19.81 3.64 -13.27
CA SER A 259 20.78 4.41 -14.04
C SER A 259 21.80 3.51 -14.75
N ARG A 260 22.31 2.50 -14.04
CA ARG A 260 23.19 1.48 -14.63
C ARG A 260 22.54 0.73 -15.79
N ALA A 261 21.23 0.49 -15.71
CA ALA A 261 20.51 -0.23 -16.75
C ALA A 261 20.24 0.66 -18.00
N ALA A 262 20.18 1.98 -17.83
CA ALA A 262 19.69 2.91 -18.84
C ALA A 262 20.69 3.28 -19.94
N GLY A 263 21.99 3.07 -19.73
CA GLY A 263 23.03 3.42 -20.70
C GLY A 263 23.47 4.89 -20.64
N ASP A 264 24.50 5.23 -21.40
CA ASP A 264 25.24 6.50 -21.29
C ASP A 264 24.49 7.69 -21.90
N GLU A 265 23.48 7.44 -22.75
CA GLU A 265 22.68 8.51 -23.35
C GLU A 265 21.58 9.04 -22.42
N VAL A 266 21.43 8.47 -21.22
CA VAL A 266 20.49 8.94 -20.21
C VAL A 266 21.27 9.55 -19.05
N VAL A 267 21.01 10.83 -18.78
CA VAL A 267 21.74 11.59 -17.77
C VAL A 267 21.01 11.54 -16.43
N PHE A 268 21.76 11.35 -15.35
CA PHE A 268 21.25 11.25 -13.98
C PHE A 268 21.89 12.30 -13.07
N TYR A 269 21.18 12.72 -12.02
CA TYR A 269 21.80 13.50 -10.94
C TYR A 269 22.71 12.61 -10.10
N GLU A 270 23.91 13.09 -9.76
CA GLU A 270 24.93 12.31 -9.05
C GLU A 270 24.51 11.89 -7.64
N ASP A 271 23.73 12.72 -6.95
CA ASP A 271 23.34 12.55 -5.55
C ASP A 271 22.14 11.60 -5.38
N THR A 272 21.17 11.67 -6.28
CA THR A 272 19.90 10.93 -6.19
C THR A 272 19.77 9.79 -7.19
N TYR A 273 20.64 9.77 -8.21
CA TYR A 273 20.55 8.87 -9.37
C TYR A 273 19.20 8.95 -10.10
N LYS A 274 18.46 10.06 -9.93
CA LYS A 274 17.20 10.31 -10.64
C LYS A 274 17.48 10.89 -12.02
N LEU A 275 16.57 10.64 -12.95
CA LEU A 275 16.65 11.15 -14.32
C LEU A 275 16.81 12.68 -14.32
N ASN A 276 17.92 13.16 -14.88
CA ASN A 276 18.08 14.55 -15.25
C ASN A 276 17.46 14.75 -16.63
N LYS A 277 16.15 15.01 -16.65
CA LYS A 277 15.36 15.10 -17.89
C LYS A 277 15.88 16.18 -18.84
N LYS A 278 16.31 17.32 -18.30
CA LYS A 278 16.81 18.45 -19.11
C LYS A 278 18.09 18.05 -19.84
N GLU A 279 19.09 17.55 -19.12
CA GLU A 279 20.36 17.15 -19.73
C GLU A 279 20.21 15.94 -20.66
N THR A 280 19.32 15.00 -20.33
CA THR A 280 18.98 13.89 -21.23
C THR A 280 18.39 14.41 -22.54
N MET A 281 17.48 15.39 -22.48
CA MET A 281 16.89 16.00 -23.69
C MET A 281 17.95 16.75 -24.52
N ASN A 282 18.88 17.46 -23.88
CA ASN A 282 20.00 18.11 -24.57
C ASN A 282 20.87 17.08 -25.31
N LEU A 283 21.23 15.99 -24.63
CA LEU A 283 22.02 14.92 -25.24
C LEU A 283 21.27 14.21 -26.38
N PHE A 284 19.96 13.99 -26.22
CA PHE A 284 19.14 13.42 -27.29
C PHE A 284 19.05 14.34 -28.51
N LEU A 285 19.02 15.66 -28.32
CA LEU A 285 19.08 16.63 -29.41
C LEU A 285 20.44 16.59 -30.11
N GLU A 286 21.54 16.61 -29.34
CA GLU A 286 22.91 16.51 -29.87
C GLU A 286 23.13 15.24 -30.70
N LYS A 287 22.63 14.10 -30.21
CA LYS A 287 22.76 12.79 -30.87
C LYS A 287 21.75 12.56 -31.99
N GLY A 288 20.84 13.51 -32.25
CA GLY A 288 19.80 13.39 -33.29
C GLY A 288 18.72 12.34 -32.98
N TYR A 289 18.55 11.94 -31.71
CA TYR A 289 17.45 11.07 -31.28
C TYR A 289 16.13 11.82 -31.12
N TRP A 290 16.19 13.13 -30.91
CA TRP A 290 15.05 14.02 -30.79
C TRP A 290 15.32 15.32 -31.57
N ASP A 291 14.27 15.92 -32.14
CA ASP A 291 14.34 17.06 -33.05
C ASP A 291 14.30 18.43 -32.36
N GLY A 292 14.28 18.47 -31.02
CA GLY A 292 14.15 19.71 -30.24
C GLY A 292 12.70 20.22 -30.11
N ASN A 293 11.72 19.59 -30.77
CA ASN A 293 10.32 19.96 -30.65
C ASN A 293 9.67 19.23 -29.47
N GLN A 294 9.23 19.98 -28.46
CA GLN A 294 8.64 19.43 -27.24
C GLN A 294 7.44 18.52 -27.48
N ALA A 295 6.65 18.78 -28.53
CA ALA A 295 5.50 17.96 -28.91
C ALA A 295 5.91 16.53 -29.34
N ASN A 296 7.14 16.38 -29.84
CA ASN A 296 7.68 15.13 -30.35
C ASN A 296 8.46 14.32 -29.29
N TRP A 297 8.81 14.94 -28.16
CA TRP A 297 9.63 14.30 -27.12
C TRP A 297 9.09 12.94 -26.67
N GLU A 298 7.79 12.81 -26.41
CA GLU A 298 7.26 11.53 -25.91
C GLU A 298 7.38 10.41 -26.96
N ARG A 299 7.09 10.71 -28.23
CA ARG A 299 7.24 9.79 -29.35
C ARG A 299 8.70 9.35 -29.48
N ASP A 300 9.61 10.32 -29.53
CA ASP A 300 11.03 10.07 -29.80
C ASP A 300 11.73 9.38 -28.63
N TRP A 301 11.36 9.73 -27.39
CA TRP A 301 11.75 9.00 -26.19
C TRP A 301 11.43 7.51 -26.32
N TYR A 302 10.18 7.14 -26.59
CA TYR A 302 9.82 5.72 -26.69
C TYR A 302 10.39 5.05 -27.96
N LYS A 303 10.55 5.79 -29.07
CA LYS A 303 11.22 5.28 -30.28
C LYS A 303 12.66 4.85 -29.99
N TYR A 304 13.42 5.63 -29.21
CA TYR A 304 14.78 5.29 -28.78
C TYR A 304 14.82 3.94 -28.04
N TRP A 305 13.89 3.68 -27.13
CA TRP A 305 13.87 2.45 -26.31
C TRP A 305 13.28 1.22 -27.01
N LEU A 306 12.35 1.39 -27.95
CA LEU A 306 11.66 0.26 -28.58
C LEU A 306 12.36 -0.21 -29.86
N SER A 307 12.93 0.72 -30.60
CA SER A 307 13.49 0.47 -31.94
C SER A 307 14.86 1.11 -32.17
N GLY A 308 15.30 2.03 -31.31
CA GLY A 308 16.57 2.73 -31.44
C GLY A 308 17.67 2.15 -30.56
N ASN A 309 18.67 2.97 -30.27
CA ASN A 309 19.89 2.58 -29.55
C ASN A 309 19.61 2.09 -28.12
N GLY A 310 18.57 2.60 -27.45
CA GLY A 310 18.16 2.15 -26.13
C GLY A 310 17.54 0.75 -26.07
N LYS A 311 17.28 0.10 -27.21
CA LYS A 311 16.56 -1.19 -27.26
C LYS A 311 17.26 -2.29 -26.47
N THR A 312 18.59 -2.39 -26.56
CA THR A 312 19.38 -3.39 -25.83
C THR A 312 19.39 -3.09 -24.34
N HIS A 313 19.57 -1.82 -23.96
CA HIS A 313 19.46 -1.35 -22.57
C HIS A 313 18.10 -1.70 -21.96
N ASN A 314 17.01 -1.52 -22.71
CA ASN A 314 15.67 -1.84 -22.22
C ASN A 314 15.51 -3.31 -21.77
N LEU A 315 16.24 -4.25 -22.39
CA LEU A 315 16.25 -5.66 -22.02
C LEU A 315 17.00 -5.94 -20.70
N ASN A 316 17.85 -5.01 -20.27
CA ASN A 316 18.63 -5.04 -19.03
C ASN A 316 17.77 -4.76 -17.78
N TRP A 317 16.45 -4.65 -17.94
CA TRP A 317 15.49 -4.55 -16.84
C TRP A 317 14.65 -5.83 -16.72
N LEU A 318 14.45 -6.34 -15.49
CA LEU A 318 13.73 -7.59 -15.23
C LEU A 318 12.28 -7.51 -15.70
N ARG A 319 11.60 -6.42 -15.34
CA ARG A 319 10.17 -6.24 -15.64
C ARG A 319 9.96 -5.34 -16.83
N GLN A 320 9.30 -5.85 -17.85
CA GLN A 320 8.85 -5.04 -18.99
C GLN A 320 7.44 -4.46 -18.71
N ALA A 321 7.31 -3.65 -17.66
CA ALA A 321 6.03 -3.06 -17.23
C ALA A 321 5.65 -1.84 -18.06
N GLY A 322 4.34 -1.63 -18.29
CA GLY A 322 3.79 -0.46 -18.98
C GLY A 322 2.85 -0.84 -20.14
N PRO A 323 2.14 0.15 -20.73
CA PRO A 323 1.48 -0.01 -22.03
C PRO A 323 2.45 -0.63 -23.04
N ALA A 324 1.97 -1.43 -24.01
CA ALA A 324 2.84 -2.18 -24.94
C ALA A 324 3.94 -1.33 -25.60
N ASN A 325 3.64 -0.05 -25.87
CA ASN A 325 4.54 0.94 -26.46
C ASN A 325 5.33 1.80 -25.45
N LYS A 326 5.34 1.44 -24.17
CA LYS A 326 5.98 2.21 -23.09
C LYS A 326 6.68 1.31 -22.07
N ARG A 327 7.03 0.06 -22.43
CA ARG A 327 7.50 -0.94 -21.46
C ARG A 327 8.96 -0.79 -21.02
N GLY A 328 9.23 -1.16 -19.78
CA GLY A 328 10.58 -1.34 -19.25
C GLY A 328 11.19 -0.06 -18.70
N ILE A 329 12.49 0.13 -18.93
CA ILE A 329 13.27 1.28 -18.45
C ILE A 329 12.59 2.64 -18.68
N PRO A 330 12.06 2.98 -19.88
CA PRO A 330 11.46 4.31 -20.09
C PRO A 330 10.25 4.61 -19.20
N PHE A 331 9.52 3.59 -18.76
CA PHE A 331 8.42 3.75 -17.82
C PHE A 331 8.94 4.04 -16.42
N PHE A 332 9.91 3.25 -15.94
CA PHE A 332 10.46 3.42 -14.60
C PHE A 332 11.27 4.70 -14.44
N LEU A 333 11.91 5.21 -15.50
CA LEU A 333 12.57 6.51 -15.49
C LEU A 333 11.58 7.66 -15.28
N LYS A 334 10.37 7.54 -15.84
CA LYS A 334 9.29 8.53 -15.66
C LYS A 334 8.46 8.29 -14.40
N SER A 335 8.53 7.11 -13.82
CA SER A 335 7.75 6.72 -12.64
C SER A 335 8.58 5.85 -11.68
N PRO A 336 9.62 6.39 -11.03
CA PRO A 336 10.49 5.61 -10.14
C PRO A 336 9.78 5.01 -8.93
N GLN A 337 8.63 5.55 -8.53
CA GLN A 337 7.76 4.95 -7.51
C GLN A 337 7.25 3.55 -7.92
N GLU A 338 7.16 3.30 -9.22
CA GLU A 338 6.69 2.03 -9.77
C GLU A 338 7.75 0.94 -9.75
N ILE A 339 9.02 1.21 -9.41
CA ILE A 339 10.09 0.20 -9.52
C ILE A 339 9.80 -0.99 -8.59
N ILE A 340 9.54 -0.72 -7.32
CA ILE A 340 9.34 -1.77 -6.31
C ILE A 340 7.97 -2.45 -6.51
N ALA A 341 6.89 -1.67 -6.59
CA ALA A 341 5.57 -2.21 -6.94
C ALA A 341 5.60 -3.00 -8.26
N GLY A 342 6.37 -2.48 -9.22
CA GLY A 342 6.87 -3.09 -10.43
C GLY A 342 7.29 -4.53 -10.21
N PHE A 343 8.45 -4.72 -9.62
CA PHE A 343 9.01 -6.06 -9.46
C PHE A 343 8.16 -6.98 -8.60
N ALA A 344 7.40 -6.46 -7.63
CA ALA A 344 6.49 -7.28 -6.84
C ALA A 344 5.51 -8.10 -7.69
N ASN A 345 5.04 -7.60 -8.84
CA ASN A 345 4.16 -8.39 -9.72
C ASN A 345 4.79 -9.70 -10.17
N ILE A 346 6.06 -9.67 -10.58
CA ILE A 346 6.75 -10.85 -11.12
C ILE A 346 7.42 -11.68 -10.01
N TYR A 347 7.83 -11.02 -8.92
CA TYR A 347 8.40 -11.70 -7.75
C TYR A 347 7.37 -12.62 -7.08
N PHE A 348 6.10 -12.17 -6.99
CA PHE A 348 5.02 -12.96 -6.40
C PHE A 348 4.41 -14.01 -7.34
N GLU A 349 4.79 -14.01 -8.61
CA GLU A 349 4.38 -15.05 -9.57
C GLU A 349 5.20 -16.32 -9.37
N ASP A 350 6.53 -16.22 -9.44
CA ASP A 350 7.46 -17.34 -9.23
C ASP A 350 8.87 -16.76 -8.98
N SER A 351 9.22 -16.54 -7.70
CA SER A 351 10.50 -15.91 -7.33
C SER A 351 11.71 -16.73 -7.75
N GLU A 352 11.63 -18.06 -7.65
CA GLU A 352 12.73 -18.96 -8.04
C GLU A 352 12.98 -18.91 -9.55
N LYS A 353 11.93 -19.04 -10.38
CA LYS A 353 12.08 -18.86 -11.83
C LYS A 353 12.54 -17.45 -12.21
N LEU A 354 12.19 -16.45 -11.42
CA LEU A 354 12.67 -15.09 -11.63
C LEU A 354 14.17 -14.98 -11.36
N LEU A 355 14.69 -15.62 -10.31
CA LEU A 355 16.13 -15.74 -10.04
C LEU A 355 16.84 -16.44 -11.20
N GLU A 356 16.38 -17.62 -11.61
CA GLU A 356 16.96 -18.36 -12.74
C GLU A 356 17.00 -17.52 -14.02
N ARG A 357 15.92 -16.77 -14.29
CA ARG A 357 15.86 -15.87 -15.44
C ARG A 357 16.87 -14.73 -15.32
N ALA A 358 17.07 -14.18 -14.13
CA ALA A 358 18.04 -13.13 -13.87
C ALA A 358 19.48 -13.61 -14.10
N VAL A 359 19.81 -14.81 -13.63
CA VAL A 359 21.11 -15.48 -13.86
C VAL A 359 21.34 -15.73 -15.35
N LYS A 360 20.37 -16.33 -16.06
CA LYS A 360 20.46 -16.54 -17.52
C LYS A 360 20.62 -15.25 -18.32
N LYS A 361 20.09 -14.13 -17.83
CA LYS A 361 20.31 -12.82 -18.44
C LYS A 361 21.73 -12.31 -18.18
N PHE A 362 22.26 -12.50 -16.98
CA PHE A 362 23.62 -12.13 -16.61
C PHE A 362 24.69 -12.83 -17.45
N GLU A 363 24.49 -14.14 -17.71
CA GLU A 363 25.33 -14.96 -18.61
C GLU A 363 25.33 -14.43 -20.05
N LYS A 364 24.23 -13.80 -20.49
CA LYS A 364 24.09 -13.17 -21.81
C LYS A 364 24.60 -11.72 -21.85
N GLY A 365 25.30 -11.27 -20.82
CA GLY A 365 25.84 -9.91 -20.73
C GLY A 365 24.84 -8.84 -20.25
N LEU A 366 23.58 -9.21 -19.96
CA LEU A 366 22.62 -8.29 -19.35
C LEU A 366 22.80 -8.34 -17.82
N LYS A 367 23.64 -7.44 -17.29
CA LYS A 367 24.14 -7.51 -15.91
C LYS A 367 23.17 -7.02 -14.83
N GLU A 368 22.27 -6.10 -15.14
CA GLU A 368 21.43 -5.47 -14.11
C GLU A 368 20.21 -6.27 -13.61
N PRO A 369 19.64 -7.24 -14.36
CA PRO A 369 18.55 -8.06 -13.90
C PRO A 369 18.80 -8.77 -12.56
N ILE A 370 20.00 -9.29 -12.33
CA ILE A 370 20.31 -9.97 -11.05
C ILE A 370 20.35 -8.97 -9.89
N ASN A 371 20.90 -7.77 -10.08
CA ASN A 371 20.94 -6.74 -9.04
C ASN A 371 19.52 -6.31 -8.60
N GLN A 372 18.57 -6.26 -9.55
CA GLN A 372 17.15 -6.00 -9.24
C GLN A 372 16.52 -7.13 -8.41
N PHE A 373 16.86 -8.38 -8.72
CA PHE A 373 16.40 -9.53 -7.93
C PHE A 373 16.95 -9.50 -6.51
N LEU A 374 18.26 -9.29 -6.35
CA LEU A 374 18.93 -9.23 -5.05
C LEU A 374 18.41 -8.09 -4.18
N LEU A 375 18.09 -6.93 -4.77
CA LEU A 375 17.40 -5.85 -4.05
C LEU A 375 16.07 -6.32 -3.45
N PHE A 376 15.29 -7.10 -4.20
CA PHE A 376 14.02 -7.65 -3.71
C PHE A 376 14.22 -8.70 -2.62
N ALA A 377 15.17 -9.62 -2.80
CA ALA A 377 15.53 -10.60 -1.77
C ALA A 377 15.96 -9.90 -0.47
N GLN A 378 16.75 -8.81 -0.57
CA GLN A 378 17.15 -7.97 0.55
C GLN A 378 15.93 -7.31 1.23
N ILE A 379 15.03 -6.69 0.49
CA ILE A 379 13.81 -6.07 1.03
C ILE A 379 12.97 -7.09 1.81
N TYR A 380 12.75 -8.26 1.22
CA TYR A 380 11.90 -9.30 1.79
C TYR A 380 12.56 -10.12 2.90
N SER A 381 13.88 -10.00 3.06
CA SER A 381 14.59 -10.54 4.22
C SER A 381 14.37 -9.71 5.49
N MET A 382 14.10 -8.40 5.35
CA MET A 382 14.05 -7.45 6.48
C MET A 382 15.27 -7.54 7.42
N GLY A 383 16.46 -7.84 6.88
CA GLY A 383 17.69 -8.00 7.66
C GLY A 383 17.88 -9.39 8.30
N GLU A 384 16.96 -10.33 8.10
CA GLU A 384 17.08 -11.72 8.57
C GLU A 384 18.06 -12.52 7.68
N LYS A 385 18.54 -13.67 8.16
CA LYS A 385 19.33 -14.64 7.37
C LYS A 385 18.47 -15.49 6.41
N ILE A 386 17.21 -15.13 6.26
CA ILE A 386 16.27 -15.75 5.35
C ILE A 386 15.61 -14.67 4.51
N THR A 387 15.29 -14.98 3.26
CA THR A 387 14.33 -14.24 2.46
C THR A 387 13.10 -15.11 2.20
N ARG A 388 12.13 -14.54 1.47
CA ARG A 388 10.86 -15.19 1.18
C ARG A 388 10.72 -15.30 -0.33
N PHE A 389 10.63 -16.53 -0.83
CA PHE A 389 10.26 -16.81 -2.20
C PHE A 389 8.77 -17.10 -2.27
N TYR A 390 8.16 -16.68 -3.36
CA TYR A 390 6.74 -16.82 -3.60
C TYR A 390 6.50 -17.57 -4.89
N LYS A 391 5.45 -18.39 -4.90
CA LYS A 391 5.01 -19.12 -6.08
C LYS A 391 3.50 -19.11 -6.14
N LYS A 392 2.97 -18.65 -7.27
CA LYS A 392 1.54 -18.63 -7.55
C LYS A 392 1.14 -19.92 -8.26
N ASP A 393 0.15 -20.63 -7.71
CA ASP A 393 -0.41 -21.81 -8.36
C ASP A 393 -1.52 -21.48 -9.38
N LEU A 394 -2.01 -22.50 -10.09
CA LEU A 394 -3.08 -22.36 -11.10
C LEU A 394 -4.42 -21.91 -10.52
N ARG A 395 -4.60 -21.95 -9.20
CA ARG A 395 -5.81 -21.50 -8.50
C ARG A 395 -5.66 -20.09 -7.96
N GLU A 396 -4.61 -19.38 -8.36
CA GLU A 396 -4.24 -18.08 -7.83
C GLU A 396 -4.07 -18.14 -6.30
N TYR A 397 -3.38 -19.16 -5.80
CA TYR A 397 -2.88 -19.18 -4.43
C TYR A 397 -1.39 -18.86 -4.41
N VAL A 398 -0.99 -17.91 -3.54
CA VAL A 398 0.43 -17.70 -3.24
C VAL A 398 0.86 -18.73 -2.21
N ASN A 399 1.86 -19.52 -2.56
CA ASN A 399 2.70 -20.24 -1.62
C ASN A 399 3.94 -19.39 -1.31
N MET A 400 4.50 -19.59 -0.11
CA MET A 400 5.71 -18.91 0.32
C MET A 400 6.61 -19.94 0.98
N GLU A 401 7.89 -19.85 0.67
CA GLU A 401 8.95 -20.61 1.32
C GLU A 401 10.02 -19.65 1.84
N PHE A 402 10.66 -20.07 2.94
CA PHE A 402 11.83 -19.38 3.45
C PHE A 402 13.06 -19.92 2.73
N VAL A 403 13.90 -19.01 2.26
CA VAL A 403 15.11 -19.30 1.50
C VAL A 403 16.28 -18.72 2.27
N GLU A 404 17.31 -19.52 2.55
CA GLU A 404 18.47 -19.05 3.30
C GLU A 404 19.32 -18.11 2.46
N ILE A 405 19.85 -17.08 3.10
CA ILE A 405 20.71 -16.08 2.46
C ILE A 405 21.90 -15.72 3.36
N SER A 406 23.04 -15.43 2.72
CA SER A 406 24.17 -14.78 3.39
C SER A 406 24.39 -13.37 2.84
N ARG A 407 25.17 -12.56 3.58
CA ARG A 407 25.56 -11.21 3.19
C ARG A 407 27.06 -11.03 3.29
N ASP A 408 27.60 -10.13 2.48
CA ASP A 408 28.98 -9.66 2.59
C ASP A 408 29.18 -8.71 3.79
N GLU A 409 30.42 -8.21 3.99
CA GLU A 409 30.70 -7.26 5.07
C GLU A 409 29.94 -5.92 4.94
N ASN A 410 29.49 -5.58 3.73
CA ASN A 410 28.71 -4.37 3.47
C ASN A 410 27.21 -4.62 3.67
N GLY A 411 26.76 -5.84 3.95
CA GLY A 411 25.37 -6.17 4.19
C GLY A 411 24.53 -6.42 2.93
N PHE A 412 25.16 -6.62 1.76
CA PHE A 412 24.48 -7.01 0.53
C PHE A 412 24.34 -8.54 0.43
N VAL A 413 23.21 -9.04 -0.09
CA VAL A 413 23.03 -10.49 -0.32
C VAL A 413 24.09 -11.02 -1.28
N ASN A 414 24.93 -11.93 -0.81
CA ASN A 414 25.99 -12.57 -1.61
C ASN A 414 25.80 -14.10 -1.76
N LEU A 415 24.80 -14.68 -1.11
CA LEU A 415 24.42 -16.08 -1.26
C LEU A 415 22.90 -16.25 -1.15
N ILE A 416 22.32 -17.09 -1.99
CA ILE A 416 20.93 -17.57 -1.89
C ILE A 416 20.92 -19.09 -2.04
N GLU A 417 20.31 -19.80 -1.08
CA GLU A 417 20.22 -21.27 -1.08
C GLU A 417 18.75 -21.70 -1.21
N THR A 418 18.40 -22.23 -2.39
CA THR A 418 17.08 -22.85 -2.63
C THR A 418 17.14 -24.35 -2.35
N ALA A 419 16.01 -25.03 -2.46
CA ALA A 419 15.97 -26.49 -2.28
C ALA A 419 16.77 -27.24 -3.36
N GLU A 420 16.93 -26.65 -4.55
CA GLU A 420 17.53 -27.31 -5.70
C GLU A 420 18.95 -26.83 -6.00
N ARG A 421 19.29 -25.57 -5.65
CA ARG A 421 20.56 -24.93 -6.04
C ARG A 421 21.00 -23.88 -5.04
N SER A 422 22.30 -23.63 -5.03
CA SER A 422 22.89 -22.48 -4.34
C SER A 422 23.50 -21.52 -5.34
N TYR A 423 23.27 -20.23 -5.11
CA TYR A 423 23.70 -19.13 -5.95
C TYR A 423 24.59 -18.20 -5.14
N SER A 424 25.88 -18.11 -5.48
CA SER A 424 26.80 -17.14 -4.88
C SER A 424 27.17 -16.03 -5.84
N PHE A 425 27.35 -14.85 -5.27
CA PHE A 425 27.56 -13.60 -5.99
C PHE A 425 28.84 -12.93 -5.48
N THR A 426 29.80 -12.72 -6.38
CA THR A 426 30.92 -11.80 -6.12
C THR A 426 30.42 -10.38 -6.38
N LEU A 427 30.46 -9.53 -5.35
CA LEU A 427 29.94 -8.16 -5.41
C LEU A 427 31.08 -7.14 -5.39
N ASP A 428 30.88 -5.99 -6.03
CA ASP A 428 31.72 -4.81 -5.77
C ASP A 428 31.31 -4.10 -4.45
N LYS A 429 32.04 -3.05 -4.09
CA LYS A 429 31.76 -2.25 -2.87
C LYS A 429 30.37 -1.58 -2.87
N LEU A 430 29.75 -1.44 -4.04
CA LEU A 430 28.41 -0.90 -4.20
C LEU A 430 27.36 -2.02 -4.26
N GLY A 431 27.71 -3.27 -3.99
CA GLY A 431 26.79 -4.40 -4.01
C GLY A 431 26.31 -4.77 -5.41
N VAL A 432 27.08 -4.44 -6.45
CA VAL A 432 26.79 -4.82 -7.84
C VAL A 432 27.48 -6.14 -8.14
N VAL A 433 26.73 -7.10 -8.67
CA VAL A 433 27.23 -8.42 -9.06
C VAL A 433 28.26 -8.33 -10.19
N GLN A 434 29.46 -8.84 -9.93
CA GLN A 434 30.55 -9.00 -10.88
C GLN A 434 30.59 -10.42 -11.45
N GLU A 435 30.33 -11.43 -10.61
CA GLU A 435 30.37 -12.85 -10.99
C GLU A 435 29.24 -13.63 -10.28
N ILE A 436 28.80 -14.71 -10.91
CA ILE A 436 27.79 -15.63 -10.36
C ILE A 436 28.35 -17.06 -10.43
N SER A 437 28.28 -17.79 -9.33
CA SER A 437 28.55 -19.22 -9.26
C SER A 437 27.28 -19.97 -8.84
N VAL A 438 26.97 -21.08 -9.51
CA VAL A 438 25.78 -21.91 -9.26
C VAL A 438 26.22 -23.36 -9.04
N TRP A 439 25.75 -24.00 -7.98
CA TRP A 439 26.02 -25.40 -7.66
C TRP A 439 24.79 -26.15 -7.17
#